data_AF-A0A8T1Q6G5-F1
#
_entry.id   AF-A0A8T1Q6G5-F1
#
_cell.length_a   1.000
_cell.length_b   1.000
_cell.length_c   1.000
_cell.angle_alpha   90.00
_cell.angle_beta   90.00
_cell.angle_gamma   90.00
#
_symmetry.space_group_name_H-M   'P 1'
#
loop_
_entity.id
_entity.type
_entity.pdbx_description
1 polymer ?
#
loop_
_entity_poly.entity_id
_entity_poly.type
_entity_poly.pdbx_seq_one_letter_code
_entity_poly.pdbx_strand_id
1 'polypeptide(L)'
;MVIKYISNTNIFEHSGKYYSVAVNDVPQEIDIYTLKTLGNWDVNGAWKRPFTSHPKRAPGTGELVIIGVDAVKPLISSKWAAADGKKLIHKVDLGLNRSSLIHDIGITQRYIVIMDFPLTIDIKRLIHGGPLMKYNKEEYATIGILPRYVDSDSIN
;
A
#
# COMPACT_ATOMS: atom_id res chain seq x y z
N MET A 1 -8.68 -12.51 19.41
CA MET A 1 -9.21 -12.42 18.04
C MET A 1 -8.13 -12.96 17.11
N VAL A 2 -8.39 -14.05 16.40
CA VAL A 2 -7.41 -14.62 15.46
C VAL A 2 -7.22 -13.60 14.33
N ILE A 3 -6.02 -13.07 14.17
CA ILE A 3 -5.65 -12.37 12.94
C ILE A 3 -5.60 -13.46 11.87
N LYS A 4 -6.73 -13.67 11.20
CA LYS A 4 -6.79 -14.52 10.01
C LYS A 4 -6.01 -13.75 8.95
N TYR A 5 -5.00 -14.37 8.33
CA TYR A 5 -4.37 -13.79 7.15
C TYR A 5 -5.47 -13.55 6.09
N ILE A 6 -5.78 -12.28 5.82
CA ILE A 6 -6.84 -11.91 4.86
C ILE A 6 -6.16 -11.59 3.54
N SER A 7 -6.58 -12.28 2.48
CA SER A 7 -6.01 -12.14 1.15
C SER A 7 -7.09 -12.27 0.08
N ASN A 8 -8.06 -11.34 0.11
CA ASN A 8 -9.35 -11.48 -0.58
C ASN A 8 -9.72 -10.30 -1.50
N THR A 9 -8.82 -9.33 -1.68
CA THR A 9 -9.15 -8.08 -2.41
C THR A 9 -8.69 -8.13 -3.86
N ASN A 10 -7.49 -8.68 -4.13
CA ASN A 10 -6.93 -8.72 -5.48
C ASN A 10 -5.95 -9.88 -5.67
N ILE A 11 -5.64 -10.19 -6.94
CA ILE A 11 -4.53 -11.03 -7.37
C ILE A 11 -3.68 -10.23 -8.36
N PHE A 12 -2.36 -10.25 -8.21
CA PHE A 12 -1.44 -9.59 -9.14
C PHE A 12 -0.21 -10.46 -9.46
N GLU A 13 0.42 -10.18 -10.60
CA GLU A 13 1.68 -10.80 -11.01
C GLU A 13 2.85 -9.83 -10.84
N HIS A 14 3.93 -10.30 -10.24
CA HIS A 14 5.20 -9.58 -10.20
C HIS A 14 6.40 -10.53 -10.23
N SER A 15 7.35 -10.26 -11.12
CA SER A 15 8.56 -11.07 -11.32
C SER A 15 8.28 -12.57 -11.59
N GLY A 16 7.23 -12.87 -12.36
CA GLY A 16 6.84 -14.23 -12.74
C GLY A 16 6.12 -15.01 -11.64
N LYS A 17 5.75 -14.34 -10.54
CA LYS A 17 5.04 -14.92 -9.39
C LYS A 17 3.70 -14.25 -9.21
N TYR A 18 2.75 -14.97 -8.64
CA TYR A 18 1.39 -14.51 -8.40
C TYR A 18 1.14 -14.33 -6.93
N TYR A 19 0.43 -13.27 -6.56
CA TYR A 19 0.17 -12.93 -5.19
C TYR A 19 -1.31 -12.61 -5.00
N SER A 20 -1.93 -13.19 -3.97
CA SER A 20 -3.19 -12.69 -3.43
C SER A 20 -2.89 -11.60 -2.40
N VAL A 21 -3.78 -10.62 -2.25
CA VAL A 21 -3.58 -9.53 -1.29
C VAL A 21 -4.89 -8.96 -0.74
N ALA A 22 -4.82 -8.44 0.49
CA ALA A 22 -5.81 -7.51 1.05
C ALA A 22 -5.10 -6.30 1.67
N VAL A 23 -5.80 -5.17 1.75
CA VAL A 23 -5.25 -3.86 2.16
C VAL A 23 -4.66 -3.83 3.58
N ASN A 24 -4.97 -4.82 4.42
CA ASN A 24 -4.64 -4.87 5.84
C ASN A 24 -3.55 -5.91 6.18
N ASP A 25 -2.97 -6.60 5.20
CA ASP A 25 -1.96 -7.64 5.41
C ASP A 25 -0.85 -7.57 4.35
N VAL A 26 0.18 -8.40 4.48
CA VAL A 26 1.18 -8.62 3.44
C VAL A 26 0.63 -9.58 2.36
N PRO A 27 1.05 -9.44 1.09
CA PRO A 27 0.60 -10.35 0.03
C PRO A 27 1.03 -11.79 0.30
N GLN A 28 0.25 -12.74 -0.20
CA GLN A 28 0.57 -14.17 -0.13
C GLN A 28 0.90 -14.66 -1.53
N GLU A 29 2.09 -15.23 -1.71
CA GLU A 29 2.46 -15.91 -2.95
C GLU A 29 1.57 -17.14 -3.13
N ILE A 30 1.00 -17.28 -4.33
CA ILE A 30 0.15 -18.40 -4.73
C ILE A 30 0.72 -19.04 -5.99
N ASP A 31 0.68 -20.37 -6.03
CA ASP A 31 0.89 -21.09 -7.28
C ASP A 31 -0.37 -20.94 -8.15
N ILE A 32 -0.23 -20.36 -9.35
CA ILE A 32 -1.38 -20.00 -10.19
C ILE A 32 -2.12 -21.21 -10.77
N TYR A 33 -1.48 -22.38 -10.82
CA TYR A 33 -2.08 -23.59 -11.41
C TYR A 33 -2.77 -24.45 -10.35
N THR A 34 -2.19 -24.54 -9.16
CA THR A 34 -2.66 -25.39 -8.05
C THR A 34 -3.42 -24.60 -6.98
N LEU A 35 -3.31 -23.27 -6.99
CA LEU A 35 -3.87 -22.34 -6.00
C LEU A 35 -3.35 -22.55 -4.57
N LYS A 36 -2.25 -23.31 -4.42
CA LYS A 36 -1.59 -23.49 -3.13
C LYS A 36 -0.93 -22.19 -2.70
N THR A 37 -1.16 -21.79 -1.45
CA THR A 37 -0.41 -20.71 -0.81
C THR A 37 1.02 -21.17 -0.54
N LEU A 38 2.00 -20.43 -1.05
CA LEU A 38 3.42 -20.73 -0.92
C LEU A 38 4.07 -19.98 0.26
N GLY A 39 3.51 -18.85 0.66
CA GLY A 39 3.96 -18.08 1.83
C GLY A 39 3.65 -16.60 1.71
N ASN A 40 4.00 -15.82 2.73
CA ASN A 40 3.87 -14.37 2.70
C ASN A 40 5.04 -13.75 1.93
N TRP A 41 4.77 -12.69 1.17
CA TRP A 41 5.78 -11.91 0.46
C TRP A 41 6.00 -10.56 1.16
N ASP A 42 7.10 -10.49 1.93
CA ASP A 42 7.50 -9.32 2.73
C ASP A 42 8.73 -8.60 2.12
N VAL A 43 9.04 -8.89 0.85
CA VAL A 43 10.20 -8.38 0.12
C VAL A 43 11.51 -8.63 0.89
N ASN A 44 11.74 -9.89 1.27
CA ASN A 44 12.91 -10.34 2.05
C ASN A 44 13.03 -9.59 3.39
N GLY A 45 11.91 -9.42 4.10
CA GLY A 45 11.82 -8.73 5.38
C GLY A 45 11.88 -7.20 5.31
N ALA A 46 12.01 -6.61 4.13
CA ALA A 46 12.11 -5.16 3.96
C ALA A 46 10.75 -4.44 4.03
N TRP A 47 9.64 -5.18 3.91
CA TRP A 47 8.27 -4.69 4.04
C TRP A 47 7.52 -5.39 5.17
N LYS A 48 7.13 -4.63 6.21
CA LYS A 48 6.41 -5.16 7.39
C LYS A 48 5.10 -4.43 7.67
N ARG A 49 4.55 -3.74 6.67
CA ARG A 49 3.35 -2.89 6.80
C ARG A 49 2.18 -3.50 6.01
N PRO A 50 0.94 -3.06 6.25
CA PRO A 50 -0.17 -3.37 5.36
C PRO A 50 0.17 -2.99 3.92
N PHE A 51 -0.09 -3.90 2.98
CA PHE A 51 0.28 -3.73 1.58
C PHE A 51 -0.96 -3.30 0.78
N THR A 52 -0.81 -2.36 -0.15
CA THR A 52 -1.92 -1.95 -1.03
C THR A 52 -2.47 -3.14 -1.81
N SER A 53 -3.79 -3.29 -1.86
CA SER A 53 -4.40 -4.32 -2.72
C SER A 53 -4.23 -4.03 -4.22
N HIS A 54 -3.81 -2.83 -4.59
CA HIS A 54 -3.70 -2.38 -5.97
C HIS A 54 -2.29 -1.88 -6.32
N PRO A 55 -1.25 -2.73 -6.19
CA PRO A 55 0.09 -2.33 -6.60
C PRO A 55 0.12 -2.08 -8.11
N LYS A 56 0.95 -1.13 -8.55
CA LYS A 56 1.04 -0.77 -9.97
C LYS A 56 2.44 -1.01 -10.50
N ARG A 57 2.56 -1.68 -11.64
CA ARG A 57 3.85 -1.81 -12.35
C ARG A 57 4.20 -0.48 -13.02
N ALA A 58 5.37 0.03 -12.72
CA ALA A 58 5.90 1.26 -13.30
C ALA A 58 6.16 1.06 -14.82
N PRO A 59 5.63 1.94 -15.68
CA PRO A 59 5.88 1.85 -17.11
C PRO A 59 7.38 1.96 -17.43
N GLY A 60 7.88 1.06 -18.27
CA GLY A 60 9.25 1.06 -18.80
C GLY A 60 10.33 0.44 -17.90
N THR A 61 10.11 0.30 -16.59
CA THR A 61 11.13 -0.26 -15.67
C THR A 61 10.77 -1.63 -15.12
N GLY A 62 9.48 -1.99 -15.10
CA GLY A 62 9.01 -3.23 -14.48
C GLY A 62 9.03 -3.20 -12.95
N GLU A 63 9.44 -2.09 -12.33
CA GLU A 63 9.37 -1.89 -10.88
C GLU A 63 7.91 -1.95 -10.42
N LEU A 64 7.67 -2.46 -9.21
CA LEU A 64 6.33 -2.47 -8.62
C LEU A 64 6.21 -1.36 -7.58
N VAL A 65 5.23 -0.49 -7.74
CA VAL A 65 4.94 0.58 -6.77
C VAL A 65 3.91 0.10 -5.77
N ILE A 66 4.28 0.24 -4.51
CA ILE A 66 3.52 -0.24 -3.36
C ILE A 66 3.30 0.92 -2.39
N ILE A 67 2.11 0.97 -1.80
CA ILE A 67 1.78 1.91 -0.73
C ILE A 67 1.29 1.11 0.46
N GLY A 68 1.65 1.58 1.65
CA GLY A 68 1.15 1.07 2.92
C GLY A 68 0.58 2.19 3.75
N VAL A 69 -0.59 1.94 4.34
CA VAL A 69 -1.25 2.82 5.29
C VAL A 69 -1.16 2.18 6.67
N ASP A 70 -0.86 3.00 7.66
CA ASP A 70 -0.72 2.60 9.05
C ASP A 70 -1.51 3.58 9.93
N ALA A 71 -2.11 3.08 11.00
CA ALA A 71 -2.82 3.91 11.96
C ALA A 71 -1.85 4.68 12.88
N VAL A 72 -0.56 4.34 12.87
CA VAL A 72 0.50 4.99 13.65
C VAL A 72 1.48 5.70 12.73
N LYS A 73 1.97 6.89 13.14
CA LYS A 73 2.91 7.68 12.34
C LYS A 73 4.19 6.88 12.00
N PRO A 74 4.73 7.01 10.76
CA PRO A 74 4.15 7.76 9.65
C PRO A 74 2.92 7.04 9.11
N LEU A 75 1.83 7.80 8.94
CA LEU A 75 0.49 7.26 8.63
C LEU A 75 0.46 6.60 7.26
N ILE A 76 1.26 7.10 6.32
CA ILE A 76 1.33 6.57 4.96
C ILE A 76 2.78 6.56 4.49
N SER A 77 3.19 5.42 3.95
CA SER A 77 4.48 5.23 3.29
C SER A 77 4.28 4.71 1.87
N SER A 78 5.02 5.27 0.92
CA SER A 78 5.19 4.70 -0.42
C SER A 78 6.57 4.06 -0.55
N LYS A 79 6.62 2.92 -1.24
CA LYS A 79 7.86 2.22 -1.57
C LYS A 79 7.79 1.62 -2.97
N TRP A 80 8.96 1.26 -3.50
CA TRP A 80 9.11 0.61 -4.80
C TRP A 80 9.86 -0.70 -4.60
N ALA A 81 9.35 -1.78 -5.16
CA ALA A 81 10.09 -3.03 -5.29
C ALA A 81 10.78 -3.09 -6.66
N ALA A 82 11.98 -3.64 -6.68
CA ALA A 82 12.73 -3.95 -7.90
C ALA A 82 11.91 -4.85 -8.83
N ALA A 83 12.25 -4.81 -10.12
CA ALA A 83 11.60 -5.64 -11.15
C ALA A 83 11.70 -7.14 -10.86
N ASP A 84 12.72 -7.57 -10.11
CA ASP A 84 12.91 -8.97 -9.67
C ASP A 84 12.13 -9.33 -8.39
N GLY A 85 11.44 -8.37 -7.78
CA GLY A 85 10.65 -8.55 -6.56
C GLY A 85 11.46 -8.81 -5.28
N LYS A 86 12.80 -8.67 -5.30
CA LYS A 86 13.68 -9.07 -4.18
C LYS A 86 14.11 -7.92 -3.27
N LYS A 87 14.06 -6.68 -3.75
CA LYS A 87 14.58 -5.52 -3.02
C LYS A 87 13.63 -4.34 -3.10
N LEU A 88 13.50 -3.61 -1.99
CA LEU A 88 12.92 -2.28 -2.00
C LEU A 88 13.99 -1.26 -2.39
N ILE A 89 13.76 -0.52 -3.47
CA ILE A 89 14.79 0.34 -4.09
C ILE A 89 14.62 1.82 -3.74
N HIS A 90 13.45 2.22 -3.26
CA HIS A 90 13.18 3.59 -2.82
C HIS A 90 12.07 3.57 -1.75
N LYS A 91 12.06 4.57 -0.87
CA LYS A 91 11.07 4.72 0.21
C LYS A 91 10.82 6.19 0.48
N VAL A 92 9.56 6.53 0.63
CA VAL A 92 9.12 7.88 0.96
C VAL A 92 7.99 7.79 2.00
N ASP A 93 8.09 8.60 3.06
CA ASP A 93 7.03 8.75 4.05
C ASP A 93 6.28 10.06 3.74
N LEU A 94 4.97 9.98 3.51
CA LEU A 94 4.21 11.07 2.87
C LEU A 94 3.71 12.16 3.83
N GLY A 95 4.01 12.05 5.12
CA GLY A 95 3.72 13.09 6.11
C GLY A 95 2.26 13.52 6.23
N LEU A 96 1.28 12.76 5.71
CA LEU A 96 -0.12 13.22 5.69
C LEU A 96 -0.66 13.52 7.09
N ASN A 97 -1.52 14.54 7.17
CA ASN A 97 -2.12 15.01 8.41
C ASN A 97 -3.18 14.04 8.98
N ARG A 98 -3.70 13.14 8.14
CA ARG A 98 -4.72 12.14 8.50
C ARG A 98 -4.37 10.77 7.93
N SER A 99 -4.85 9.72 8.59
CA SER A 99 -4.69 8.33 8.13
C SER A 99 -5.81 7.97 7.17
N SER A 100 -5.78 8.55 5.97
CA SER A 100 -6.76 8.24 4.94
C SER A 100 -6.57 6.83 4.40
N LEU A 101 -7.68 6.16 4.13
CA LEU A 101 -7.68 4.92 3.36
C LEU A 101 -7.37 5.25 1.89
N ILE A 102 -6.09 5.14 1.53
CA ILE A 102 -5.68 5.12 0.12
C ILE A 102 -5.88 3.69 -0.40
N HIS A 103 -7.05 3.43 -0.99
CA HIS A 103 -7.34 2.10 -1.52
C HIS A 103 -6.55 1.82 -2.82
N ASP A 104 -6.47 2.80 -3.71
CA ASP A 104 -5.83 2.68 -5.01
C ASP A 104 -4.96 3.91 -5.34
N ILE A 105 -4.01 3.73 -6.25
CA ILE A 105 -3.06 4.75 -6.70
C ILE A 105 -2.98 4.77 -8.24
N GLY A 106 -2.61 5.93 -8.79
CA GLY A 106 -2.23 6.05 -10.20
C GLY A 106 -0.71 6.03 -10.36
N ILE A 107 -0.24 5.56 -11.50
CA ILE A 107 1.17 5.67 -11.89
C ILE A 107 1.32 6.11 -13.34
N THR A 108 2.33 6.94 -13.58
CA THR A 108 2.81 7.31 -14.90
C THR A 108 4.30 7.01 -15.00
N GLN A 109 4.92 7.30 -16.15
CA GLN A 109 6.38 7.18 -16.27
C GLN A 109 7.14 8.06 -15.24
N ARG A 110 6.55 9.17 -14.80
CA ARG A 110 7.24 10.18 -13.97
C ARG A 110 6.62 10.40 -12.59
N TYR A 111 5.34 10.10 -12.43
CA TYR A 111 4.57 10.48 -11.26
C TYR A 111 3.76 9.33 -10.67
N ILE A 112 3.60 9.37 -9.36
CA ILE A 112 2.59 8.63 -8.59
C ILE A 112 1.46 9.60 -8.29
N VAL A 113 0.22 9.14 -8.50
CA VAL A 113 -0.99 9.88 -8.18
C VAL A 113 -1.62 9.24 -6.95
N ILE A 114 -1.80 10.02 -5.90
CA ILE A 114 -2.37 9.58 -4.63
C ILE A 114 -3.71 10.28 -4.43
N MET A 115 -4.76 9.49 -4.25
CA MET A 115 -6.10 9.99 -3.99
C MET A 115 -6.36 9.94 -2.49
N ASP A 116 -6.23 11.09 -1.82
CA ASP A 116 -6.51 11.25 -0.40
C ASP A 116 -7.97 11.71 -0.23
N PHE A 117 -8.86 10.73 -0.07
CA PHE A 117 -10.27 10.95 0.25
C PHE A 117 -10.48 11.03 1.76
N PRO A 118 -11.52 11.75 2.23
CA PRO A 118 -11.81 11.93 3.65
C PRO A 118 -12.43 10.67 4.31
N LEU A 119 -11.98 9.48 3.93
CA LEU A 119 -12.30 8.21 4.60
C LEU A 119 -11.10 7.81 5.45
N THR A 120 -11.19 8.03 6.76
CA THR A 120 -10.04 7.87 7.66
C THR A 120 -10.11 6.59 8.49
N ILE A 121 -8.95 6.02 8.82
CA ILE A 121 -8.74 4.92 9.76
C ILE A 121 -8.26 5.51 11.10
N ASP A 122 -8.92 5.18 12.20
CA ASP A 122 -8.52 5.66 13.52
C ASP A 122 -8.80 4.62 14.61
N ILE A 123 -7.72 4.11 15.22
CA ILE A 123 -7.80 3.15 16.32
C ILE A 123 -8.45 3.78 17.56
N LYS A 124 -8.30 5.09 17.79
CA LYS A 124 -8.93 5.76 18.93
C LYS A 124 -10.45 5.70 18.81
N ARG A 125 -11.02 5.83 17.61
CA ARG A 125 -12.47 5.65 17.41
C ARG A 125 -12.92 4.26 17.83
N LEU A 126 -12.15 3.23 17.47
CA LEU A 126 -12.45 1.85 17.85
C LEU A 126 -12.39 1.65 19.37
N ILE A 127 -11.39 2.21 20.05
CA ILE A 127 -11.24 2.13 21.52
C ILE A 127 -12.45 2.75 22.24
N HIS A 128 -13.05 3.81 21.67
CA HIS A 128 -14.23 4.46 22.23
C HIS A 128 -15.57 3.84 21.75
N GLY A 129 -15.55 2.63 21.18
CA GLY A 129 -16.75 1.92 20.72
C GLY A 129 -17.33 2.41 19.39
N GLY A 130 -16.63 3.30 18.68
CA GLY A 130 -16.99 3.77 17.35
C GLY A 130 -16.41 2.91 16.22
N PRO A 131 -16.72 3.24 14.96
CA PRO A 131 -16.19 2.51 13.81
C PRO A 131 -14.72 2.87 13.55
N LEU A 132 -13.91 1.85 13.20
CA LEU A 132 -12.51 2.01 12.80
C LEU A 132 -12.38 2.95 11.59
N MET A 133 -13.32 2.87 10.65
CA MET A 133 -13.35 3.70 9.44
C MET A 133 -14.53 4.65 9.47
N LYS A 134 -14.31 5.90 9.07
CA LYS A 134 -15.36 6.93 9.01
C LYS A 134 -15.10 7.89 7.86
N TYR A 135 -16.17 8.20 7.14
CA TYR A 135 -16.18 9.28 6.16
C TYR A 135 -16.42 10.62 6.86
N ASN A 136 -15.48 11.55 6.73
CA ASN A 136 -15.50 12.89 7.30
C ASN A 136 -16.10 13.86 6.28
N LYS A 137 -17.40 14.12 6.38
CA LYS A 137 -18.16 14.95 5.41
C LYS A 137 -17.66 16.40 5.28
N GLU A 138 -17.06 16.93 6.34
CA GLU A 138 -16.57 18.32 6.40
C GLU A 138 -15.15 18.47 5.84
N GLU A 139 -14.47 17.37 5.51
CA GLU A 139 -13.10 17.41 4.98
C GLU A 139 -13.10 17.23 3.47
N TYR A 140 -12.11 17.81 2.79
CA TYR A 140 -11.99 17.74 1.34
C TYR A 140 -11.19 16.52 0.88
N ALA A 141 -11.45 16.11 -0.36
CA ALA A 141 -10.60 15.19 -1.10
C ALA A 141 -9.43 15.95 -1.74
N THR A 142 -8.25 15.38 -1.73
CA THR A 142 -7.06 15.93 -2.39
C THR A 142 -6.42 14.90 -3.32
N ILE A 143 -5.75 15.38 -4.36
CA ILE A 143 -4.98 14.54 -5.29
C ILE A 143 -3.52 14.96 -5.18
N GLY A 144 -2.70 14.10 -4.59
CA GLY A 144 -1.26 14.28 -4.48
C GLY A 144 -0.58 13.79 -5.75
N ILE A 145 0.33 14.59 -6.31
CA ILE A 145 1.17 14.22 -7.46
C ILE A 145 2.62 14.20 -6.99
N LEU A 146 3.24 13.03 -6.98
CA LEU A 146 4.59 12.84 -6.49
C LEU A 146 5.51 12.37 -7.61
N PRO A 147 6.70 12.97 -7.78
CA PRO A 147 7.72 12.38 -8.64
C PRO A 147 8.03 10.94 -8.21
N ARG A 148 8.29 10.06 -9.17
CA ARG A 148 8.54 8.63 -8.90
C ARG A 148 9.83 8.38 -8.11
N TYR A 149 10.77 9.31 -8.17
CA TYR A 149 11.97 9.33 -7.35
C TYR A 149 12.01 10.70 -6.68
N VAL A 150 11.42 10.78 -5.50
CA VAL A 150 11.37 12.01 -4.70
C VAL A 150 12.10 11.74 -3.41
N ASP A 151 13.05 12.60 -3.06
CA ASP A 151 13.72 12.47 -1.76
C ASP A 151 12.75 12.89 -0.65
N SER A 152 12.80 12.18 0.48
CA SER A 152 11.91 12.41 1.62
C SER A 152 11.92 13.87 2.11
N ASP A 153 13.05 14.55 1.93
CA ASP A 153 13.28 15.92 2.38
C ASP A 153 12.61 16.98 1.48
N SER A 154 12.06 16.56 0.33
CA SER A 154 11.42 17.43 -0.66
C SER A 154 9.90 17.49 -0.56
N ILE A 155 9.30 16.80 0.42
CA ILE A 155 7.85 16.72 0.60
C ILE A 155 7.43 17.71 1.67
N ASN A 156 6.88 18.85 1.25
CA ASN A 156 6.23 19.86 2.08
C ASN A 156 4.71 19.72 2.01
#